data_AF-A0A2S6Q5J9-F1
#
_entry.id   AF-A0A2S6Q5J9-F1
#
_cell.length_a   1.000
_cell.length_b   1.000
_cell.length_c   1.000
_cell.angle_alpha   90.00
_cell.angle_beta   90.00
_cell.angle_gamma   90.00
#
_symmetry.space_group_name_H-M   'P 1'
#
loop_
_entity.id
_entity.type
_entity.pdbx_description
1 polymer ?
#
loop_
_entity_poly.entity_id
_entity_poly.type
_entity_poly.pdbx_seq_one_letter_code
_entity_poly.pdbx_strand_id
1 'polypeptide(L)'
;MENLEQLRDELLSQVEAVDPEELEALRVSLLGKRGSITEMVKGIGRLPLEDRRDVGQQLNVLKTVIADAIDSKKEALDAQTLDAGLAADRIDLSLSQRPEGVGRIHPISQTIDEMVAIFCEMGFTVAEGPHIESDFNNFTALNIPPEHPARQDHDTFYLPANEKGERKVLRTHTSPVQIRTMVNEKPPIRIVVPGRTFRADHDATHSPMFHQIEGLVIDQTTHMGHLKGCLIEFCRAFFDIDNLPVRFRPSYFPFTEPSAEVDIGCSHEDGGLTIGAGADWLEILGCGMVNPHVLENCGIDSEKYQGFAFGLGIERAAMLKYGIPDLRTFYESDIRWLKHYGFVPLDVPNVAEGLFR
;
A
#
# COMPACT_ATOMS: atom_id res chain seq x y z
N MET A 1 -49.85 -66.69 0.15
CA MET A 1 -49.54 -65.33 -0.33
C MET A 1 -49.75 -64.27 0.77
N GLU A 2 -50.84 -64.30 1.54
CA GLU A 2 -51.14 -63.29 2.60
C GLU A 2 -50.07 -63.09 3.69
N ASN A 3 -49.25 -64.10 4.00
CA ASN A 3 -48.30 -64.03 5.13
C ASN A 3 -47.01 -63.20 4.82
N LEU A 4 -46.63 -63.07 3.54
CA LEU A 4 -45.41 -62.34 3.14
C LEU A 4 -45.61 -60.83 3.01
N GLU A 5 -46.81 -60.39 2.62
CA GLU A 5 -47.14 -58.97 2.57
C GLU A 5 -47.29 -58.39 3.98
N GLN A 6 -47.96 -59.12 4.88
CA GLN A 6 -48.06 -58.72 6.29
C GLN A 6 -46.68 -58.63 6.96
N LEU A 7 -45.79 -59.59 6.71
CA LEU A 7 -44.42 -59.56 7.21
C LEU A 7 -43.62 -58.38 6.62
N ARG A 8 -43.83 -58.02 5.35
CA ARG A 8 -43.19 -56.84 4.74
C ARG A 8 -43.58 -55.57 5.48
N ASP A 9 -44.87 -55.37 5.70
CA ASP A 9 -45.39 -54.14 6.30
C ASP A 9 -44.98 -54.03 7.79
N GLU A 10 -44.95 -55.15 8.52
CA GLU A 10 -44.40 -55.21 9.88
C GLU A 10 -42.91 -54.83 9.94
N LEU A 11 -42.10 -55.36 9.02
CA LEU A 11 -40.67 -55.07 8.97
C LEU A 11 -40.38 -53.64 8.53
N LEU A 12 -41.15 -53.09 7.59
CA LEU A 12 -41.04 -51.69 7.20
C LEU A 12 -41.38 -50.76 8.37
N SER A 13 -42.42 -51.07 9.15
CA SER A 13 -42.76 -50.32 10.36
C SER A 13 -41.66 -50.37 11.42
N GLN A 14 -40.99 -51.52 11.59
CA GLN A 14 -39.83 -51.63 12.48
C GLN A 14 -38.65 -50.77 12.01
N VAL A 15 -38.36 -50.74 10.70
CA VAL A 15 -37.30 -49.89 10.14
C VAL A 15 -37.60 -48.40 10.35
N GLU A 16 -38.86 -47.99 10.22
CA GLU A 16 -39.25 -46.59 10.46
C GLU A 16 -39.14 -46.17 11.92
N ALA A 17 -39.45 -47.07 12.86
CA ALA A 17 -39.52 -46.78 14.30
C ALA A 17 -38.17 -46.84 15.04
N VAL A 18 -37.12 -47.33 14.38
CA VAL A 18 -35.82 -47.60 15.01
C VAL A 18 -34.90 -46.38 15.06
N ASP A 19 -34.20 -46.25 16.19
CA ASP A 19 -33.23 -45.20 16.46
C ASP A 19 -31.88 -45.42 15.74
N PRO A 20 -31.06 -44.36 15.56
CA PRO A 20 -29.76 -44.47 14.87
C PRO A 20 -28.82 -45.54 15.43
N GLU A 21 -28.79 -45.71 16.76
CA GLU A 21 -27.94 -46.68 17.44
C GLU A 21 -28.44 -48.13 17.26
N GLU A 22 -29.73 -48.30 17.01
CA GLU A 22 -30.40 -49.59 16.91
C GLU A 22 -30.57 -50.07 15.45
N LEU A 23 -30.42 -49.17 14.47
CA LEU A 23 -30.60 -49.48 13.04
C LEU A 23 -29.63 -50.57 12.55
N GLU A 24 -28.38 -50.54 13.00
CA GLU A 24 -27.39 -51.56 12.63
C GLU A 24 -27.69 -52.92 13.30
N ALA A 25 -28.21 -52.91 14.53
CA ALA A 25 -28.67 -54.12 15.20
C ALA A 25 -29.88 -54.73 14.47
N LEU A 26 -30.83 -53.90 14.03
CA LEU A 26 -31.97 -54.31 13.22
C LEU A 26 -31.50 -54.91 11.88
N ARG A 27 -30.58 -54.24 11.17
CA ARG A 27 -30.01 -54.73 9.91
C ARG A 27 -29.36 -56.10 10.07
N VAL A 28 -28.57 -56.31 11.14
CA VAL A 28 -27.93 -57.59 11.42
C VAL A 28 -28.98 -58.67 11.76
N SER A 29 -30.03 -58.32 12.50
CA SER A 29 -31.11 -59.26 12.88
C SER A 29 -31.97 -59.72 11.69
N LEU A 30 -32.15 -58.87 10.67
CA LEU A 30 -32.99 -59.16 9.50
C LEU A 30 -32.18 -59.73 8.32
N LEU A 31 -31.06 -59.09 7.99
CA LEU A 31 -30.28 -59.33 6.77
C LEU A 31 -28.91 -59.98 7.03
N GLY A 32 -28.52 -60.17 8.29
CA GLY A 32 -27.25 -60.81 8.66
C GLY A 32 -27.14 -62.28 8.26
N LYS A 33 -25.98 -62.90 8.54
CA LYS A 33 -25.70 -64.31 8.17
C LYS A 33 -26.67 -65.33 8.79
N ARG A 34 -27.28 -64.98 9.93
CA ARG A 34 -28.34 -65.72 10.64
C ARG A 34 -29.64 -64.89 10.75
N GLY A 35 -29.81 -63.89 9.89
CA GLY A 35 -30.97 -63.00 9.94
C GLY A 35 -32.26 -63.71 9.55
N SER A 36 -33.40 -63.23 10.04
CA SER A 36 -34.71 -63.85 9.81
C SER A 36 -35.01 -64.03 8.31
N ILE A 37 -34.74 -63.02 7.48
CA ILE A 37 -34.94 -63.07 6.02
C ILE A 37 -33.92 -64.01 5.36
N THR A 38 -32.66 -64.00 5.81
CA THR A 38 -31.59 -64.87 5.29
C THR A 38 -31.87 -66.35 5.56
N GLU A 39 -32.44 -66.70 6.72
CA GLU A 39 -32.86 -68.07 7.05
C GLU A 39 -34.09 -68.51 6.24
N MET A 40 -35.06 -67.60 6.01
CA MET A 40 -36.19 -67.87 5.11
C MET A 40 -35.71 -68.18 3.67
N VAL A 41 -34.71 -67.45 3.17
CA VAL A 41 -34.11 -67.69 1.85
C VAL A 41 -33.37 -69.04 1.80
N LYS A 42 -32.65 -69.44 2.85
CA LYS A 42 -32.02 -70.78 2.94
C LYS A 42 -33.06 -71.91 2.97
N GLY A 43 -34.24 -71.65 3.54
CA GLY A 43 -35.35 -72.60 3.64
C GLY A 43 -36.00 -72.97 2.30
N ILE A 44 -35.80 -72.19 1.23
CA ILE A 44 -36.38 -72.41 -0.11
C ILE A 44 -36.00 -73.79 -0.68
N GLY A 45 -34.81 -74.29 -0.36
CA GLY A 45 -34.32 -75.60 -0.81
C GLY A 45 -35.16 -76.80 -0.35
N ARG A 46 -36.09 -76.61 0.60
CA ARG A 46 -36.99 -77.64 1.13
C ARG A 46 -38.38 -77.68 0.47
N LEU A 47 -38.71 -76.72 -0.39
CA LEU A 47 -40.03 -76.62 -1.05
C LEU A 47 -40.15 -77.54 -2.29
N PRO A 48 -41.37 -77.86 -2.77
CA PRO A 48 -41.61 -78.52 -4.06
C PRO A 48 -41.10 -77.69 -5.24
N LEU A 49 -40.70 -78.36 -6.34
CA LEU A 49 -40.09 -77.71 -7.52
C LEU A 49 -40.97 -76.64 -8.17
N GLU A 50 -42.30 -76.78 -8.08
CA GLU A 50 -43.28 -75.84 -8.63
C GLU A 50 -43.38 -74.54 -7.80
N ASP A 51 -43.26 -74.62 -6.48
CA ASP A 51 -43.40 -73.45 -5.57
C ASP A 51 -42.08 -72.70 -5.32
N ARG A 52 -40.93 -73.33 -5.59
CA ARG A 52 -39.59 -72.75 -5.35
C ARG A 52 -39.36 -71.44 -6.09
N ARG A 53 -39.89 -71.32 -7.31
CA ARG A 53 -39.65 -70.19 -8.19
C ARG A 53 -40.39 -68.94 -7.70
N ASP A 54 -41.68 -69.06 -7.41
CA ASP A 54 -42.52 -67.93 -7.02
C ASP A 54 -42.20 -67.46 -5.60
N VAL A 55 -42.02 -68.39 -4.66
CA VAL A 55 -41.65 -68.06 -3.27
C VAL A 55 -40.24 -67.48 -3.19
N GLY A 56 -39.31 -67.99 -3.99
CA GLY A 56 -37.94 -67.45 -4.05
C GLY A 56 -37.87 -66.05 -4.65
N GLN A 57 -38.68 -65.77 -5.66
CA GLN A 57 -38.79 -64.42 -6.23
C GLN A 57 -39.37 -63.44 -5.22
N GLN A 58 -40.45 -63.81 -4.51
CA GLN A 58 -41.09 -62.97 -3.49
C GLN A 58 -40.15 -62.67 -2.31
N LEU A 59 -39.38 -63.67 -1.84
CA LEU A 59 -38.41 -63.47 -0.76
C LEU A 59 -37.22 -62.60 -1.17
N ASN A 60 -36.76 -62.69 -2.42
CA ASN A 60 -35.72 -61.80 -2.93
C ASN A 60 -36.22 -60.35 -3.05
N VAL A 61 -37.47 -60.15 -3.51
CA VAL A 61 -38.10 -58.83 -3.54
C VAL A 61 -38.25 -58.26 -2.13
N LEU A 62 -38.74 -59.06 -1.17
CA LEU A 62 -38.83 -58.66 0.23
C LEU A 62 -37.46 -58.24 0.81
N LYS A 63 -36.42 -59.03 0.54
CA LYS A 63 -35.06 -58.73 0.98
C LYS A 63 -34.55 -57.40 0.42
N THR A 64 -34.77 -57.13 -0.87
CA THR A 64 -34.38 -55.88 -1.51
C THR A 64 -35.15 -54.71 -0.92
N VAL A 65 -36.47 -54.80 -0.80
CA VAL A 65 -37.32 -53.73 -0.24
C VAL A 65 -36.89 -53.36 1.19
N ILE A 66 -36.59 -54.34 2.04
CA ILE A 66 -36.14 -54.09 3.42
C ILE A 66 -34.70 -53.54 3.45
N ALA A 67 -33.82 -54.00 2.57
CA ALA A 67 -32.48 -53.44 2.46
C ALA A 67 -32.52 -51.96 2.04
N ASP A 68 -33.29 -51.65 0.99
CA ASP A 68 -33.47 -50.28 0.49
C ASP A 68 -34.11 -49.38 1.55
N ALA A 69 -35.07 -49.89 2.33
CA ALA A 69 -35.70 -49.15 3.43
C ALA A 69 -34.71 -48.85 4.57
N ILE A 70 -33.84 -49.80 4.93
CA ILE A 70 -32.81 -49.62 5.95
C ILE A 70 -31.77 -48.60 5.47
N ASP A 71 -31.33 -48.71 4.22
CA ASP A 71 -30.35 -47.77 3.64
C ASP A 71 -30.95 -46.35 3.56
N SER A 72 -32.21 -46.22 3.13
CA SER A 72 -32.93 -44.94 3.09
C SER A 72 -33.11 -44.33 4.49
N LYS A 73 -33.47 -45.15 5.49
CA LYS A 73 -33.58 -44.70 6.89
C LYS A 73 -32.23 -44.25 7.42
N LYS A 74 -31.15 -44.97 7.10
CA LYS A 74 -29.79 -44.61 7.50
C LYS A 74 -29.38 -43.26 6.92
N GLU A 75 -29.58 -43.05 5.61
CA GLU A 75 -29.30 -41.77 4.96
C GLU A 75 -30.09 -40.62 5.59
N ALA A 76 -31.36 -40.84 5.92
CA ALA A 76 -32.20 -39.83 6.59
C ALA A 76 -31.69 -39.48 7.99
N LEU A 77 -31.27 -40.47 8.79
CA LEU A 77 -30.74 -40.25 10.13
C LEU A 77 -29.35 -39.59 10.10
N ASP A 78 -28.51 -39.97 9.15
CA ASP A 78 -27.20 -39.34 8.93
C ASP A 78 -27.37 -37.86 8.54
N ALA A 79 -28.32 -37.55 7.64
CA ALA A 79 -28.65 -36.18 7.26
C ALA A 79 -29.18 -35.36 8.46
N GLN A 80 -30.08 -35.94 9.26
CA GLN A 80 -30.61 -35.27 10.46
C GLN A 80 -29.51 -34.99 11.50
N THR A 81 -28.59 -35.93 11.68
CA THR A 81 -27.44 -35.77 12.60
C THR A 81 -26.50 -34.67 12.11
N LEU A 82 -26.23 -34.63 10.80
CA LEU A 82 -25.44 -33.58 10.18
C LEU A 82 -26.09 -32.20 10.35
N ASP A 83 -27.39 -32.07 10.03
CA ASP A 83 -28.12 -30.82 10.17
C ASP A 83 -28.18 -30.33 11.63
N ALA A 84 -28.36 -31.24 12.59
CA ALA A 84 -28.30 -30.91 14.01
C ALA A 84 -26.91 -30.42 14.43
N GLY A 85 -25.84 -31.05 13.94
CA GLY A 85 -24.46 -30.61 14.15
C GLY A 85 -24.21 -29.21 13.56
N LEU A 86 -24.62 -28.99 12.31
CA LEU A 86 -24.50 -27.69 11.64
C LEU A 86 -25.30 -26.59 12.35
N ALA A 87 -26.49 -26.91 12.88
CA ALA A 87 -27.30 -25.98 13.65
C ALA A 87 -26.66 -25.63 15.01
N ALA A 88 -26.00 -26.59 15.67
CA ALA A 88 -25.28 -26.38 16.92
C ALA A 88 -24.00 -25.55 16.71
N ASP A 89 -23.28 -25.79 15.61
CA ASP A 89 -22.05 -25.07 15.23
C ASP A 89 -22.31 -23.73 14.54
N ARG A 90 -23.57 -23.26 14.54
CA ARG A 90 -23.94 -22.00 13.91
C ARG A 90 -23.28 -20.83 14.65
N ILE A 91 -22.31 -20.21 13.97
CA ILE A 91 -21.68 -18.98 14.43
C ILE A 91 -22.41 -17.73 13.91
N ASP A 92 -22.35 -16.65 14.69
CA ASP A 92 -22.82 -15.34 14.26
C ASP A 92 -21.74 -14.67 13.39
N LEU A 93 -21.94 -14.74 12.07
CA LEU A 93 -21.05 -14.12 11.08
C LEU A 93 -21.12 -12.58 11.08
N SER A 94 -22.06 -11.97 11.81
CA SER A 94 -22.15 -10.52 11.96
C SER A 94 -21.23 -9.96 13.04
N LEU A 95 -20.66 -10.83 13.89
CA LEU A 95 -19.69 -10.41 14.90
C LEU A 95 -18.46 -9.78 14.24
N SER A 96 -18.01 -8.68 14.81
CA SER A 96 -16.78 -8.03 14.41
C SER A 96 -15.60 -9.00 14.48
N GLN A 97 -14.70 -8.90 13.51
CA GLN A 97 -13.44 -9.61 13.55
C GLN A 97 -12.66 -9.24 14.83
N ARG A 98 -11.81 -10.15 15.29
CA ARG A 98 -10.93 -9.86 16.43
C ARG A 98 -10.07 -8.64 16.07
N PRO A 99 -10.00 -7.63 16.95
CA PRO A 99 -9.29 -6.41 16.63
C PRO A 99 -7.80 -6.70 16.46
N GLU A 100 -7.27 -6.35 15.29
CA GLU A 100 -5.84 -6.32 15.00
C GLU A 100 -5.39 -4.87 14.86
N GLY A 101 -4.17 -4.58 15.34
CA GLY A 101 -3.58 -3.25 15.21
C GLY A 101 -3.19 -2.99 13.77
N VAL A 102 -3.97 -2.18 13.05
CA VAL A 102 -3.61 -1.73 11.70
C VAL A 102 -2.63 -0.57 11.82
N GLY A 103 -1.38 -0.80 11.43
CA GLY A 103 -0.36 0.25 11.32
C GLY A 103 -0.70 1.23 10.21
N ARG A 104 -0.18 2.46 10.31
CA ARG A 104 -0.33 3.50 9.29
C ARG A 104 1.03 4.09 8.95
N ILE A 105 1.25 4.37 7.66
CA ILE A 105 2.42 5.10 7.18
C ILE A 105 2.17 6.59 7.32
N HIS A 106 3.20 7.32 7.74
CA HIS A 106 3.11 8.76 7.92
C HIS A 106 2.95 9.46 6.56
N PRO A 107 2.10 10.50 6.42
CA PRO A 107 1.88 11.15 5.12
C PRO A 107 3.14 11.70 4.45
N ILE A 108 4.11 12.16 5.24
CA ILE A 108 5.41 12.59 4.71
C ILE A 108 6.19 11.43 4.09
N SER A 109 6.19 10.25 4.71
CA SER A 109 6.85 9.06 4.13
C SER A 109 6.18 8.65 2.82
N GLN A 110 4.85 8.59 2.81
CA GLN A 110 4.07 8.34 1.59
C GLN A 110 4.42 9.34 0.48
N THR A 111 4.45 10.63 0.82
CA THR A 111 4.76 11.70 -0.14
C THR A 111 6.18 11.57 -0.70
N ILE A 112 7.16 11.21 0.14
CA ILE A 112 8.53 10.95 -0.30
C ILE A 112 8.53 9.79 -1.31
N ASP A 113 7.88 8.67 -0.97
CA ASP A 113 7.86 7.48 -1.81
C ASP A 113 7.20 7.75 -3.18
N GLU A 114 6.11 8.52 -3.21
CA GLU A 114 5.45 8.96 -4.45
C GLU A 114 6.35 9.85 -5.31
N MET A 115 6.96 10.87 -4.72
CA MET A 115 7.84 11.78 -5.46
C MET A 115 9.06 11.02 -5.99
N VAL A 116 9.65 10.13 -5.18
CA VAL A 116 10.76 9.28 -5.58
C VAL A 116 10.34 8.34 -6.72
N ALA A 117 9.17 7.71 -6.64
CA ALA A 117 8.68 6.83 -7.70
C ALA A 117 8.58 7.56 -9.06
N ILE A 118 7.99 8.77 -9.06
CA ILE A 118 7.87 9.60 -10.28
C ILE A 118 9.25 9.94 -10.86
N PHE A 119 10.17 10.45 -10.04
CA PHE A 119 11.50 10.81 -10.53
C PHE A 119 12.34 9.59 -10.95
N CYS A 120 12.21 8.46 -10.26
CA CYS A 120 12.87 7.21 -10.66
C CYS A 120 12.41 6.73 -12.04
N GLU A 121 11.13 6.88 -12.37
CA GLU A 121 10.64 6.56 -13.72
C GLU A 121 11.18 7.52 -14.79
N MET A 122 11.46 8.77 -14.42
CA MET A 122 12.21 9.73 -15.26
C MET A 122 13.74 9.45 -15.31
N GLY A 123 14.20 8.36 -14.69
CA GLY A 123 15.57 7.88 -14.72
C GLY A 123 16.49 8.48 -13.65
N PHE A 124 15.94 9.11 -12.61
CA PHE A 124 16.72 9.59 -11.48
C PHE A 124 17.07 8.43 -10.52
N THR A 125 18.23 8.53 -9.88
CA THR A 125 18.62 7.64 -8.78
C THR A 125 18.50 8.38 -7.45
N VAL A 126 18.13 7.67 -6.39
CA VAL A 126 18.05 8.25 -5.05
C VAL A 126 19.45 8.39 -4.46
N ALA A 127 19.78 9.57 -3.94
CA ALA A 127 20.99 9.81 -3.19
C ALA A 127 20.65 10.35 -1.78
N GLU A 128 21.44 9.94 -0.80
CA GLU A 128 21.27 10.34 0.60
C GLU A 128 22.58 10.91 1.16
N GLY A 129 22.47 11.69 2.24
CA GLY A 129 23.64 12.23 2.92
C GLY A 129 23.33 12.72 4.33
N PRO A 130 24.37 13.17 5.06
CA PRO A 130 24.26 13.48 6.47
C PRO A 130 23.38 14.71 6.74
N HIS A 131 22.81 14.78 7.95
CA HIS A 131 22.08 15.96 8.42
C HIS A 131 23.01 17.08 8.90
N ILE A 132 24.19 16.72 9.42
CA ILE A 132 25.22 17.65 9.88
C ILE A 132 26.23 17.83 8.76
N GLU A 133 26.38 19.06 8.28
CA GLU A 133 27.23 19.42 7.16
C GLU A 133 28.33 20.41 7.53
N SER A 134 29.31 20.53 6.64
CA SER A 134 30.28 21.63 6.67
C SER A 134 29.66 22.90 6.07
N ASP A 135 30.14 24.07 6.50
CA ASP A 135 29.82 25.34 5.85
C ASP A 135 30.15 25.31 4.34
N PHE A 136 31.25 24.63 3.98
CA PHE A 136 31.65 24.50 2.59
C PHE A 136 30.58 23.82 1.74
N ASN A 137 30.09 22.64 2.13
CA ASN A 137 29.11 21.90 1.34
C ASN A 137 27.72 22.57 1.38
N ASN A 138 27.36 23.19 2.51
CA ASN A 138 26.04 23.80 2.67
C ASN A 138 25.92 25.19 2.05
N PHE A 139 27.03 25.91 1.84
CA PHE A 139 26.95 27.27 1.33
C PHE A 139 28.03 27.59 0.30
N THR A 140 29.31 27.43 0.65
CA THR A 140 30.42 27.94 -0.18
C THR A 140 30.46 27.28 -1.56
N ALA A 141 30.33 25.96 -1.62
CA ALA A 141 30.31 25.22 -2.87
C ALA A 141 29.09 25.56 -3.75
N LEU A 142 28.00 26.01 -3.12
CA LEU A 142 26.76 26.45 -3.77
C LEU A 142 26.77 27.95 -4.13
N ASN A 143 27.96 28.57 -4.17
CA ASN A 143 28.13 29.96 -4.56
C ASN A 143 27.36 30.95 -3.66
N ILE A 144 27.09 30.57 -2.41
CA ILE A 144 26.47 31.44 -1.40
C ILE A 144 27.60 32.14 -0.65
N PRO A 145 27.80 33.46 -0.73
CA PRO A 145 28.94 34.11 -0.08
C PRO A 145 28.77 34.25 1.45
N PRO A 146 29.84 34.45 2.25
CA PRO A 146 29.79 34.57 3.72
C PRO A 146 28.81 35.62 4.25
N GLU A 147 28.65 36.73 3.54
CA GLU A 147 27.76 37.84 3.87
C GLU A 147 26.28 37.60 3.53
N HIS A 148 25.96 36.46 2.91
CA HIS A 148 24.60 36.15 2.50
C HIS A 148 23.67 35.96 3.72
N PRO A 149 22.43 36.52 3.71
CA PRO A 149 21.50 36.41 4.83
C PRO A 149 21.25 34.97 5.31
N ALA A 150 21.14 34.02 4.38
CA ALA A 150 20.95 32.60 4.70
C ALA A 150 22.04 31.97 5.59
N ARG A 151 23.23 32.58 5.69
CA ARG A 151 24.31 32.12 6.59
C ARG A 151 24.25 32.72 7.98
N GLN A 152 23.30 33.62 8.26
CA GLN A 152 23.21 34.25 9.57
C GLN A 152 22.69 33.26 10.62
N ASP A 153 23.14 33.39 11.87
CA ASP A 153 22.74 32.52 13.00
C ASP A 153 21.22 32.56 13.29
N HIS A 154 20.49 33.56 12.78
CA HIS A 154 19.05 33.66 12.93
C HIS A 154 18.27 32.70 12.01
N ASP A 155 18.87 32.24 10.91
CA ASP A 155 18.24 31.35 9.92
C ASP A 155 18.81 29.92 9.98
N THR A 156 20.08 29.78 10.40
CA THR A 156 20.81 28.50 10.34
C THR A 156 21.24 28.01 11.72
N PHE A 157 21.00 26.73 12.01
CA PHE A 157 21.51 26.09 13.22
C PHE A 157 22.99 25.70 13.07
N TYR A 158 23.85 26.50 13.67
CA TYR A 158 25.27 26.19 13.78
C TYR A 158 25.59 25.40 15.06
N LEU A 159 26.44 24.38 14.92
CA LEU A 159 26.97 23.61 16.03
C LEU A 159 28.11 24.36 16.75
N PRO A 160 28.45 23.95 18.00
CA PRO A 160 29.62 24.46 18.69
C PRO A 160 30.89 24.31 17.84
N ALA A 161 31.77 25.31 17.91
CA ALA A 161 33.03 25.29 17.18
C ALA A 161 33.93 24.14 17.64
N ASN A 162 34.64 23.53 16.70
CA ASN A 162 35.69 22.55 17.01
C ASN A 162 36.96 23.25 17.52
N GLU A 163 38.00 22.47 17.84
CA GLU A 163 39.31 22.98 18.31
C GLU A 163 39.98 23.97 17.35
N LYS A 164 39.60 23.95 16.06
CA LYS A 164 40.11 24.84 15.01
C LYS A 164 39.23 26.08 14.79
N GLY A 165 38.16 26.25 15.58
CA GLY A 165 37.21 27.36 15.43
C GLY A 165 36.17 27.16 14.31
N GLU A 166 36.14 26.00 13.65
CA GLU A 166 35.19 25.71 12.57
C GLU A 166 33.85 25.26 13.16
N ARG A 167 32.75 25.84 12.67
CA ARG A 167 31.38 25.46 13.06
C ARG A 167 30.77 24.62 11.95
N LYS A 168 30.27 23.45 12.29
CA LYS A 168 29.38 22.66 11.41
C LYS A 168 27.95 23.21 11.48
N VAL A 169 27.11 22.84 10.53
CA VAL A 169 25.70 23.27 10.46
C VAL A 169 24.77 22.08 10.39
N LEU A 170 23.55 22.23 10.90
CA LEU A 170 22.45 21.40 10.40
C LEU A 170 22.08 21.90 9.01
N ARG A 171 22.01 21.00 8.04
CA ARG A 171 21.79 21.40 6.63
C ARG A 171 20.46 22.12 6.45
N THR A 172 20.49 23.23 5.72
CA THR A 172 19.31 24.10 5.48
C THR A 172 18.48 23.67 4.26
N HIS A 173 19.08 22.80 3.45
CA HIS A 173 18.58 22.21 2.21
C HIS A 173 19.34 20.89 1.94
N THR A 174 18.89 20.06 1.00
CA THR A 174 19.53 18.77 0.67
C THR A 174 20.62 18.90 -0.41
N SER A 175 20.85 20.10 -0.93
CA SER A 175 21.92 20.43 -1.89
C SER A 175 23.35 20.02 -1.48
N PRO A 176 23.74 19.90 -0.19
CA PRO A 176 25.06 19.38 0.17
C PRO A 176 25.33 17.97 -0.40
N VAL A 177 24.30 17.14 -0.55
CA VAL A 177 24.43 15.82 -1.15
C VAL A 177 24.73 15.94 -2.64
N GLN A 178 24.14 16.92 -3.33
CA GLN A 178 24.46 17.21 -4.74
C GLN A 178 25.93 17.56 -4.93
N ILE A 179 26.48 18.42 -4.05
CA ILE A 179 27.91 18.76 -4.05
C ILE A 179 28.76 17.49 -3.84
N ARG A 180 28.41 16.66 -2.85
CA ARG A 180 29.12 15.40 -2.59
C ARG A 180 29.08 14.46 -3.78
N THR A 181 27.94 14.33 -4.45
CA THR A 181 27.83 13.50 -5.65
C THR A 181 28.70 14.06 -6.78
N MET A 182 28.63 15.36 -7.06
CA MET A 182 29.46 15.98 -8.11
C MET A 182 30.97 15.89 -7.85
N VAL A 183 31.40 15.88 -6.60
CA VAL A 183 32.82 15.70 -6.23
C VAL A 183 33.28 14.24 -6.37
N ASN A 184 32.41 13.27 -6.08
CA ASN A 184 32.77 11.85 -6.04
C ASN A 184 32.47 11.10 -7.35
N GLU A 185 31.62 11.66 -8.21
CA GLU A 185 31.15 11.04 -9.44
C GLU A 185 31.37 11.96 -10.64
N LYS A 186 31.54 11.38 -11.83
CA LYS A 186 31.68 12.15 -13.07
C LYS A 186 30.35 12.16 -13.82
N PRO A 187 29.98 13.28 -14.49
CA PRO A 187 28.83 13.32 -15.38
C PRO A 187 28.82 12.19 -16.42
N PRO A 188 27.64 11.67 -16.82
CA PRO A 188 26.30 12.19 -16.51
C PRO A 188 25.82 11.83 -15.10
N ILE A 189 25.23 12.80 -14.41
CA ILE A 189 24.64 12.65 -13.07
C ILE A 189 23.14 12.95 -13.18
N ARG A 190 22.30 12.10 -12.59
CA ARG A 190 20.86 12.30 -12.49
C ARG A 190 20.35 11.74 -11.16
N ILE A 191 20.24 12.60 -10.15
CA ILE A 191 19.91 12.18 -8.77
C ILE A 191 18.75 12.96 -8.21
N VAL A 192 18.01 12.32 -7.31
CA VAL A 192 17.01 12.94 -6.45
C VAL A 192 17.39 12.70 -4.98
N VAL A 193 17.25 13.73 -4.16
CA VAL A 193 17.77 13.78 -2.79
C VAL A 193 16.65 14.17 -1.82
N PRO A 194 15.80 13.21 -1.41
CA PRO A 194 14.87 13.43 -0.33
C PRO A 194 15.61 13.50 1.02
N GLY A 195 15.17 14.35 1.93
CA GLY A 195 15.75 14.35 3.26
C GLY A 195 15.30 15.48 4.17
N ARG A 196 15.60 15.33 5.45
CA ARG A 196 15.35 16.34 6.49
C ARG A 196 16.25 17.55 6.32
N THR A 197 15.70 18.73 6.54
CA THR A 197 16.36 20.03 6.49
C THR A 197 15.95 20.84 7.71
N PHE A 198 16.78 21.78 8.11
CA PHE A 198 16.63 22.49 9.38
C PHE A 198 16.81 23.98 9.18
N ARG A 199 15.90 24.78 9.74
CA ARG A 199 15.95 26.25 9.73
C ARG A 199 15.50 26.78 11.08
N ALA A 200 16.05 27.89 11.54
CA ALA A 200 15.71 28.46 12.84
C ALA A 200 14.40 29.29 12.80
N ASP A 201 13.34 28.72 12.23
CA ASP A 201 12.02 29.32 12.08
C ASP A 201 10.91 28.39 12.60
N HIS A 202 9.87 28.94 13.23
CA HIS A 202 8.77 28.17 13.81
C HIS A 202 7.48 28.99 13.92
N ASP A 203 6.53 28.72 13.02
CA ASP A 203 5.18 29.27 13.01
C ASP A 203 4.14 28.23 12.51
N ALA A 204 2.97 28.65 12.04
CA ALA A 204 1.94 27.74 11.53
C ALA A 204 2.30 27.08 10.17
N THR A 205 3.18 27.71 9.40
CA THR A 205 3.64 27.31 8.06
C THR A 205 5.11 26.89 8.03
N HIS A 206 5.85 27.11 9.12
CA HIS A 206 7.27 26.83 9.26
C HIS A 206 7.54 25.96 10.48
N SER A 207 8.35 24.92 10.29
CA SER A 207 8.85 24.07 11.36
C SER A 207 10.39 24.08 11.35
N PRO A 208 11.04 24.01 12.51
CA PRO A 208 12.50 24.06 12.59
C PRO A 208 13.18 22.84 11.95
N MET A 209 12.41 21.77 11.76
CA MET A 209 12.76 20.62 10.93
C MET A 209 11.62 20.37 9.95
N PHE A 210 11.95 20.23 8.68
CA PHE A 210 11.03 19.84 7.61
C PHE A 210 11.76 18.94 6.61
N HIS A 211 11.11 18.52 5.54
CA HIS A 211 11.71 17.68 4.52
C HIS A 211 11.70 18.39 3.17
N GLN A 212 12.81 18.28 2.46
CA GLN A 212 12.91 18.69 1.07
C GLN A 212 13.27 17.51 0.20
N ILE A 213 12.85 17.59 -1.05
CA ILE A 213 13.37 16.75 -2.11
C ILE A 213 13.96 17.68 -3.16
N GLU A 214 15.20 17.39 -3.53
CA GLU A 214 15.91 18.14 -4.55
C GLU A 214 16.39 17.22 -5.66
N GLY A 215 16.34 17.69 -6.89
CA GLY A 215 16.88 16.97 -8.04
C GLY A 215 18.07 17.70 -8.65
N LEU A 216 18.98 16.92 -9.21
CA LEU A 216 20.13 17.41 -9.98
C LEU A 216 20.30 16.57 -11.25
N VAL A 217 20.44 17.24 -12.38
CA VAL A 217 20.84 16.63 -13.66
C VAL A 217 22.03 17.38 -14.21
N ILE A 218 23.15 16.69 -14.45
CA ILE A 218 24.35 17.24 -15.11
C ILE A 218 24.73 16.35 -16.28
N ASP A 219 24.76 16.90 -17.49
CA ASP A 219 25.27 16.25 -18.70
C ASP A 219 25.75 17.31 -19.72
N GLN A 220 25.93 16.95 -21.00
CA GLN A 220 26.43 17.88 -22.03
C GLN A 220 25.32 18.58 -22.81
N THR A 221 24.07 18.14 -22.69
CA THR A 221 22.95 18.48 -23.59
C THR A 221 21.74 19.07 -22.89
N THR A 222 21.64 18.91 -21.57
CA THR A 222 20.54 19.37 -20.74
C THR A 222 20.42 20.89 -20.82
N HIS A 223 19.19 21.40 -20.86
CA HIS A 223 18.92 22.83 -21.02
C HIS A 223 17.59 23.19 -20.36
N MET A 224 17.24 24.48 -20.27
CA MET A 224 16.03 24.96 -19.59
C MET A 224 14.72 24.27 -20.07
N GLY A 225 14.62 23.93 -21.37
CA GLY A 225 13.49 23.15 -21.88
C GLY A 225 13.32 21.76 -21.24
N HIS A 226 14.43 21.06 -20.93
CA HIS A 226 14.40 19.77 -20.22
C HIS A 226 13.95 19.95 -18.77
N LEU A 227 14.42 20.99 -18.09
CA LEU A 227 13.97 21.35 -16.74
C LEU A 227 12.46 21.60 -16.73
N LYS A 228 11.96 22.43 -17.66
CA LYS A 228 10.53 22.74 -17.75
C LYS A 228 9.69 21.50 -18.01
N GLY A 229 10.11 20.65 -18.95
CA GLY A 229 9.41 19.39 -19.24
C GLY A 229 9.35 18.47 -18.03
N CYS A 230 10.49 18.24 -17.38
CA CYS A 230 10.61 17.42 -16.17
C CYS A 230 9.63 17.87 -15.08
N LEU A 231 9.63 19.16 -14.75
CA LEU A 231 8.80 19.69 -13.67
C LEU A 231 7.31 19.75 -14.01
N ILE A 232 6.95 20.02 -15.27
CA ILE A 232 5.56 19.99 -15.73
C ILE A 232 5.00 18.57 -15.58
N GLU A 233 5.73 17.56 -16.06
CA GLU A 233 5.29 16.17 -15.97
C GLU A 233 5.27 15.68 -14.52
N PHE A 234 6.24 16.09 -13.69
CA PHE A 234 6.21 15.82 -12.25
C PHE A 234 4.96 16.38 -11.58
N CYS A 235 4.63 17.66 -11.80
CA CYS A 235 3.45 18.26 -11.19
C CYS A 235 2.15 17.57 -11.64
N ARG A 236 2.02 17.23 -12.92
CA ARG A 236 0.84 16.51 -13.43
C ARG A 236 0.70 15.13 -12.81
N ALA A 237 1.79 14.35 -12.77
CA ALA A 237 1.79 13.02 -12.20
C ALA A 237 1.53 13.04 -10.68
N PHE A 238 2.19 13.96 -9.96
CA PHE A 238 2.08 14.02 -8.50
C PHE A 238 0.68 14.43 -8.03
N PHE A 239 0.03 15.38 -8.71
CA PHE A 239 -1.33 15.84 -8.39
C PHE A 239 -2.44 15.06 -9.10
N ASP A 240 -2.11 14.16 -10.03
CA ASP A 240 -3.06 13.41 -10.87
C ASP A 240 -3.96 14.30 -11.74
N ILE A 241 -3.39 15.34 -12.33
CA ILE A 241 -4.12 16.30 -13.15
C ILE A 241 -3.39 16.49 -14.48
N ASP A 242 -3.84 15.79 -15.52
CA ASP A 242 -3.25 15.80 -16.86
C ASP A 242 -3.01 17.21 -17.43
N ASN A 243 -3.97 18.12 -17.19
CA ASN A 243 -3.96 19.48 -17.72
C ASN A 243 -3.65 20.54 -16.66
N LEU A 244 -2.87 20.19 -15.63
CA LEU A 244 -2.48 21.13 -14.58
C LEU A 244 -1.75 22.34 -15.18
N PRO A 245 -2.24 23.58 -15.00
CA PRO A 245 -1.51 24.77 -15.43
C PRO A 245 -0.26 24.95 -14.58
N VAL A 246 0.90 25.10 -15.24
CA VAL A 246 2.19 25.32 -14.58
C VAL A 246 2.83 26.57 -15.17
N ARG A 247 3.29 27.48 -14.31
CA ARG A 247 3.95 28.73 -14.71
C ARG A 247 5.34 28.82 -14.09
N PHE A 248 6.29 29.30 -14.88
CA PHE A 248 7.65 29.59 -14.46
C PHE A 248 7.83 31.11 -14.39
N ARG A 249 8.18 31.63 -13.21
CA ARG A 249 8.57 33.04 -13.03
C ARG A 249 10.07 33.13 -12.77
N PRO A 250 10.76 34.12 -13.35
CA PRO A 250 12.15 34.40 -12.96
C PRO A 250 12.26 34.64 -11.46
N SER A 251 13.27 34.04 -10.85
CA SER A 251 13.65 34.27 -9.45
C SER A 251 15.19 34.32 -9.36
N TYR A 252 15.75 34.29 -8.17
CA TYR A 252 17.19 34.30 -7.95
C TYR A 252 17.60 33.30 -6.88
N PHE A 253 18.50 32.38 -7.25
CA PHE A 253 19.21 31.53 -6.31
C PHE A 253 20.71 31.59 -6.63
N PRO A 254 21.62 31.78 -5.66
CA PRO A 254 23.05 31.91 -5.94
C PRO A 254 23.68 30.73 -6.70
N PHE A 255 23.10 29.53 -6.56
CA PHE A 255 23.54 28.28 -7.17
C PHE A 255 22.92 27.98 -8.54
N THR A 256 22.02 28.83 -9.07
CA THR A 256 21.44 28.64 -10.41
C THR A 256 21.38 29.93 -11.23
N GLU A 257 21.64 29.84 -12.54
CA GLU A 257 21.51 30.94 -13.49
C GLU A 257 21.27 30.39 -14.92
N PRO A 258 20.10 30.64 -15.56
CA PRO A 258 18.93 31.35 -15.03
C PRO A 258 18.18 30.57 -13.95
N SER A 259 17.59 31.31 -13.01
CA SER A 259 16.75 30.81 -11.91
C SER A 259 15.25 31.06 -12.14
N ALA A 260 14.40 30.16 -11.65
CA ALA A 260 12.95 30.29 -11.72
C ALA A 260 12.22 29.67 -10.51
N GLU A 261 11.10 30.25 -10.14
CA GLU A 261 10.08 29.64 -9.28
C GLU A 261 8.97 29.06 -10.14
N VAL A 262 8.36 27.98 -9.66
CA VAL A 262 7.24 27.31 -10.31
C VAL A 262 6.00 27.45 -9.48
N ASP A 263 4.95 27.96 -10.12
CA ASP A 263 3.61 28.07 -9.57
C ASP A 263 2.68 27.09 -10.33
N ILE A 264 1.73 26.49 -9.61
CA ILE A 264 0.65 25.68 -10.18
C ILE A 264 -0.69 26.43 -10.08
N GLY A 265 -1.59 26.16 -11.03
CA GLY A 265 -2.93 26.73 -11.02
C GLY A 265 -3.76 26.23 -9.84
N CYS A 266 -4.53 27.13 -9.22
CA CYS A 266 -5.48 26.79 -8.16
C CYS A 266 -6.70 27.71 -8.15
N SER A 267 -7.71 27.33 -7.36
CA SER A 267 -8.91 28.11 -7.07
C SER A 267 -9.19 28.14 -5.57
N HIS A 268 -9.63 29.29 -5.06
CA HIS A 268 -10.07 29.49 -3.67
C HIS A 268 -11.60 29.59 -3.53
N GLU A 269 -12.35 29.11 -4.53
CA GLU A 269 -13.81 29.12 -4.51
C GLU A 269 -14.36 28.23 -3.37
N ASP A 270 -15.57 28.54 -2.90
CA ASP A 270 -16.28 27.81 -1.83
C ASP A 270 -15.54 27.71 -0.46
N GLY A 271 -14.53 28.54 -0.23
CA GLY A 271 -13.80 28.59 1.04
C GLY A 271 -12.75 27.50 1.22
N GLY A 272 -12.42 26.77 0.14
CA GLY A 272 -11.38 25.74 0.10
C GLY A 272 -10.36 25.99 -1.02
N LEU A 273 -9.18 25.39 -0.91
CA LEU A 273 -8.14 25.43 -1.95
C LEU A 273 -8.26 24.19 -2.84
N THR A 274 -8.50 24.37 -4.13
CA THR A 274 -8.52 23.29 -5.12
C THR A 274 -7.40 23.48 -6.14
N ILE A 275 -6.59 22.45 -6.38
CA ILE A 275 -5.53 22.47 -7.39
C ILE A 275 -6.14 22.19 -8.77
N GLY A 276 -5.78 22.96 -9.80
CA GLY A 276 -6.29 22.77 -11.15
C GLY A 276 -6.41 24.06 -11.96
N ALA A 277 -7.28 24.05 -12.97
CA ALA A 277 -7.54 25.22 -13.81
C ALA A 277 -8.39 26.25 -13.06
N GLY A 278 -7.73 27.14 -12.32
CA GLY A 278 -8.34 28.30 -11.66
C GLY A 278 -7.64 29.61 -12.02
N ALA A 279 -8.14 30.71 -11.45
CA ALA A 279 -7.59 32.05 -11.68
C ALA A 279 -6.35 32.36 -10.83
N ASP A 280 -6.14 31.61 -9.76
CA ASP A 280 -5.07 31.84 -8.79
C ASP A 280 -3.86 30.94 -9.07
N TRP A 281 -2.72 31.32 -8.47
CA TRP A 281 -1.45 30.64 -8.60
C TRP A 281 -0.87 30.35 -7.23
N LEU A 282 -0.31 29.17 -7.08
CA LEU A 282 0.36 28.76 -5.84
C LEU A 282 1.78 28.30 -6.14
N GLU A 283 2.76 28.98 -5.54
CA GLU A 283 4.16 28.56 -5.58
C GLU A 283 4.31 27.16 -4.97
N ILE A 284 5.09 26.30 -5.61
CA ILE A 284 5.37 24.96 -5.09
C ILE A 284 6.85 24.59 -5.02
N LEU A 285 7.70 25.17 -5.88
CA LEU A 285 9.11 24.82 -5.93
C LEU A 285 9.99 25.90 -6.57
N GLY A 286 11.29 25.84 -6.25
CA GLY A 286 12.35 26.63 -6.88
C GLY A 286 13.21 25.75 -7.78
N CYS A 287 13.72 26.31 -8.88
CA CYS A 287 14.55 25.59 -9.84
C CYS A 287 15.46 26.52 -10.66
N GLY A 288 16.36 25.94 -11.43
CA GLY A 288 17.16 26.68 -12.40
C GLY A 288 18.25 25.86 -13.05
N MET A 289 18.95 26.47 -14.00
CA MET A 289 20.17 25.90 -14.57
C MET A 289 21.31 26.06 -13.58
N VAL A 290 22.10 25.02 -13.32
CA VAL A 290 23.19 25.06 -12.33
C VAL A 290 24.20 26.14 -12.71
N ASN A 291 24.55 26.99 -11.75
CA ASN A 291 25.50 28.07 -11.96
C ASN A 291 26.89 27.50 -12.29
N PRO A 292 27.61 28.03 -13.31
CA PRO A 292 28.95 27.57 -13.69
C PRO A 292 29.94 27.48 -12.52
N HIS A 293 29.89 28.41 -11.57
CA HIS A 293 30.77 28.40 -10.40
C HIS A 293 30.53 27.20 -9.49
N VAL A 294 29.29 26.70 -9.41
CA VAL A 294 28.98 25.50 -8.62
C VAL A 294 29.60 24.25 -9.26
N LEU A 295 29.56 24.16 -10.60
CA LEU A 295 30.23 23.08 -11.35
C LEU A 295 31.75 23.13 -11.13
N GLU A 296 32.34 24.31 -11.28
CA GLU A 296 33.78 24.55 -11.09
C GLU A 296 34.23 24.22 -9.67
N ASN A 297 33.44 24.62 -8.66
CA ASN A 297 33.69 24.29 -7.25
C ASN A 297 33.70 22.78 -6.99
N CYS A 298 33.03 21.98 -7.83
CA CYS A 298 33.00 20.52 -7.76
C CYS A 298 34.01 19.84 -8.71
N GLY A 299 34.83 20.60 -9.44
CA GLY A 299 35.78 20.07 -10.41
C GLY A 299 35.16 19.60 -11.72
N ILE A 300 33.96 20.08 -12.06
CA ILE A 300 33.26 19.82 -13.32
C ILE A 300 33.49 21.01 -14.26
N ASP A 301 33.92 20.72 -15.49
CA ASP A 301 34.16 21.71 -16.54
C ASP A 301 32.83 22.31 -17.04
N SER A 302 32.57 23.58 -16.69
CA SER A 302 31.36 24.34 -16.98
C SER A 302 31.20 24.71 -18.47
N GLU A 303 32.28 24.69 -19.25
CA GLU A 303 32.23 24.89 -20.71
C GLU A 303 31.78 23.62 -21.45
N LYS A 304 31.95 22.46 -20.83
CA LYS A 304 31.60 21.15 -21.40
C LYS A 304 30.28 20.60 -20.86
N TYR A 305 30.02 20.80 -19.58
CA TYR A 305 28.86 20.25 -18.90
C TYR A 305 27.95 21.36 -18.39
N GLN A 306 26.66 21.08 -18.42
CA GLN A 306 25.62 21.94 -17.89
C GLN A 306 24.54 21.07 -17.26
N GLY A 307 23.60 21.70 -16.58
CA GLY A 307 22.60 20.95 -15.87
C GLY A 307 21.55 21.83 -15.24
N PHE A 308 20.53 21.19 -14.67
CA PHE A 308 19.53 21.88 -13.87
C PHE A 308 19.42 21.25 -12.49
N ALA A 309 18.93 22.05 -11.55
CA ALA A 309 18.53 21.60 -10.24
C ALA A 309 17.14 22.17 -9.90
N PHE A 310 16.46 21.49 -8.98
CA PHE A 310 15.20 21.94 -8.42
C PHE A 310 15.09 21.50 -6.96
N GLY A 311 14.24 22.18 -6.19
CA GLY A 311 13.95 21.83 -4.81
C GLY A 311 12.53 22.20 -4.43
N LEU A 312 11.87 21.29 -3.72
CA LEU A 312 10.52 21.50 -3.19
C LEU A 312 10.40 21.02 -1.74
N GLY A 313 9.50 21.67 -0.99
CA GLY A 313 9.13 21.27 0.37
C GLY A 313 8.11 20.13 0.33
N ILE A 314 8.43 19.02 0.98
CA ILE A 314 7.58 17.82 0.98
C ILE A 314 6.31 18.07 1.80
N GLU A 315 6.41 18.74 2.96
CA GLU A 315 5.27 19.08 3.80
C GLU A 315 4.23 19.90 3.02
N ARG A 316 4.66 20.92 2.29
CA ARG A 316 3.77 21.77 1.49
C ARG A 316 3.07 20.95 0.41
N ALA A 317 3.81 20.10 -0.31
CA ALA A 317 3.21 19.23 -1.31
C ALA A 317 2.21 18.23 -0.72
N ALA A 318 2.53 17.63 0.44
CA ALA A 318 1.63 16.74 1.17
C ALA A 318 0.36 17.47 1.63
N MET A 319 0.49 18.68 2.15
CA MET A 319 -0.66 19.51 2.57
C MET A 319 -1.60 19.80 1.40
N LEU A 320 -1.05 20.17 0.25
CA LEU A 320 -1.84 20.47 -0.94
C LEU A 320 -2.51 19.23 -1.54
N LYS A 321 -1.79 18.11 -1.56
CA LYS A 321 -2.30 16.86 -2.12
C LYS A 321 -3.37 16.21 -1.24
N TYR A 322 -3.17 16.23 0.08
CA TYR A 322 -4.03 15.53 1.05
C TYR A 322 -4.96 16.45 1.84
N GLY A 323 -4.99 17.74 1.52
CA GLY A 323 -5.87 18.72 2.18
C GLY A 323 -5.55 18.90 3.67
N ILE A 324 -4.28 18.77 4.07
CA ILE A 324 -3.85 18.92 5.47
C ILE A 324 -3.70 20.41 5.79
N PRO A 325 -4.45 20.96 6.76
CA PRO A 325 -4.54 22.41 6.96
C PRO A 325 -3.38 23.02 7.76
N ASP A 326 -2.66 22.24 8.57
CA ASP A 326 -1.64 22.75 9.49
C ASP A 326 -0.40 21.86 9.48
N LEU A 327 0.75 22.47 9.17
CA LEU A 327 2.04 21.78 9.06
C LEU A 327 2.51 21.19 10.40
N ARG A 328 2.18 21.82 11.53
CA ARG A 328 2.68 21.41 12.86
C ARG A 328 2.19 20.00 13.23
N THR A 329 1.00 19.64 12.75
CA THR A 329 0.37 18.34 13.03
C THR A 329 1.20 17.15 12.55
N PHE A 330 2.11 17.34 11.57
CA PHE A 330 3.07 16.31 11.15
C PHE A 330 4.04 15.88 12.25
N TYR A 331 4.30 16.73 13.25
CA TYR A 331 5.32 16.46 14.28
C TYR A 331 4.74 16.26 15.69
N GLU A 332 3.44 16.49 15.87
CA GLU A 332 2.75 16.30 17.17
C GLU A 332 2.60 14.83 17.57
N SER A 333 2.77 13.89 16.62
CA SER A 333 2.64 12.44 16.84
C SER A 333 1.25 12.02 17.37
N ASP A 334 0.18 12.69 16.95
CA ASP A 334 -1.20 12.31 17.32
C ASP A 334 -1.65 11.07 16.52
N ILE A 335 -1.94 9.99 17.25
CA ILE A 335 -2.40 8.71 16.67
C ILE A 335 -3.74 8.86 15.94
N ARG A 336 -4.63 9.75 16.38
CA ARG A 336 -5.94 9.99 15.72
C ARG A 336 -5.72 10.66 14.37
N TRP A 337 -4.81 11.62 14.32
CA TRP A 337 -4.40 12.28 13.09
C TRP A 337 -3.75 11.28 12.13
N LEU A 338 -2.83 10.45 12.62
CA LEU A 338 -2.19 9.41 11.82
C LEU A 338 -3.18 8.34 11.34
N LYS A 339 -4.22 8.03 12.11
CA LYS A 339 -5.30 7.13 11.66
C LYS A 339 -6.16 7.72 10.56
N HIS A 340 -6.32 9.04 10.53
CA HIS A 340 -7.15 9.75 9.56
C HIS A 340 -6.40 10.02 8.26
N TYR A 341 -5.17 10.56 8.35
CA TYR A 341 -4.36 10.95 7.20
C TYR A 341 -3.31 9.90 6.78
N GLY A 342 -2.98 8.95 7.66
CA GLY A 342 -1.94 7.95 7.37
C GLY A 342 -2.41 6.84 6.43
N PHE A 343 -1.44 6.25 5.74
CA PHE A 343 -1.66 5.31 4.64
C PHE A 343 -1.55 3.86 5.07
N VAL A 344 -2.11 2.94 4.29
CA VAL A 344 -1.97 1.49 4.55
C VAL A 344 -0.54 1.06 4.17
N PRO A 345 0.20 0.32 5.00
CA PRO A 345 1.60 -0.06 4.69
C PRO A 345 1.82 -0.88 3.43
N LEU A 346 0.79 -1.58 2.95
CA LEU A 346 0.85 -2.38 1.73
C LEU A 346 0.50 -1.59 0.47
N ASP A 347 0.12 -0.33 0.65
CA ASP A 347 -0.30 0.54 -0.42
C ASP A 347 0.87 1.39 -0.91
N VAL A 348 1.86 0.67 -1.47
CA VAL A 348 3.12 1.27 -1.88
C VAL A 348 2.90 2.02 -3.20
N PRO A 349 3.20 3.33 -3.25
CA PRO A 349 2.99 4.11 -4.46
C PRO A 349 3.88 3.61 -5.60
N ASN A 350 3.27 3.34 -6.75
CA ASN A 350 3.93 2.88 -7.96
C ASN A 350 3.19 3.43 -9.17
N VAL A 351 3.92 3.99 -10.14
CA VAL A 351 3.31 4.58 -11.33
C VAL A 351 2.54 3.55 -12.18
N ALA A 352 2.91 2.27 -12.12
CA ALA A 352 2.18 1.20 -12.84
C ALA A 352 0.86 0.77 -12.16
N GLU A 353 0.74 0.90 -10.84
CA GLU A 353 -0.48 0.53 -10.09
C GLU A 353 -1.38 1.72 -9.75
N GLY A 354 -0.90 2.93 -10.02
CA GLY A 354 -1.47 4.19 -9.57
C GLY A 354 -0.68 4.75 -8.38
N LEU A 355 -0.45 6.06 -8.39
CA LEU A 355 0.12 6.79 -7.25
C LEU A 355 -0.90 6.99 -6.12
N PHE A 356 -2.14 6.55 -6.32
CA PHE A 356 -3.30 6.74 -5.45
C PHE A 356 -4.02 5.42 -5.25
N ARG A 357 -4.23 5.04 -3.98
CA ARG A 357 -5.20 4.05 -3.56
C ARG A 357 -5.80 4.43 -2.21
#